data_AF-A0A550GRA1-F1
#
_entry.id   AF-A0A550GRA1-F1
#
_cell.length_a   1.000
_cell.length_b   1.000
_cell.length_c   1.000
_cell.angle_alpha   90.00
_cell.angle_beta   90.00
_cell.angle_gamma   90.00
#
_symmetry.space_group_name_H-M   'P 1'
#
loop_
_entity.id
_entity.type
_entity.pdbx_description
1 polymer ?
#
loop_
_entity_poly.entity_id
_entity_poly.type
_entity_poly.pdbx_seq_one_letter_code
_entity_poly.pdbx_strand_id
1 'polypeptide(L)'
;MPANLPPEAKDKWALVESARNPREKIIRMQEFLSVVPKHKGTMKLCGRIKKKIALLRKEVEEQKQKRTGRSGPKLFIEKEGAAQVALLGLTNVGKSCFLSVVTNANVTISPVAYTTIKPEPGILNVEDMQLQIVE
;
A
#
# COMPACT_ATOMS: atom_id res chain seq x y z
N MET A 1 19.06 -25.73 4.03
CA MET A 1 19.46 -24.34 3.71
C MET A 1 20.71 -24.38 2.85
N PRO A 2 20.98 -23.41 1.95
CA PRO A 2 22.23 -23.36 1.22
C PRO A 2 23.41 -23.22 2.19
N ALA A 3 24.52 -23.89 1.88
CA ALA A 3 25.66 -24.04 2.79
C ALA A 3 26.45 -22.74 3.06
N ASN A 4 26.30 -21.72 2.20
CA ASN A 4 27.06 -20.47 2.24
C ASN A 4 26.24 -19.29 2.77
N LEU A 5 25.75 -19.39 4.01
CA LEU A 5 25.05 -18.28 4.68
C LEU A 5 25.94 -17.70 5.79
N PRO A 6 26.05 -16.35 5.90
CA PRO A 6 26.74 -15.71 7.02
C PRO A 6 26.17 -16.18 8.37
N PRO A 7 26.99 -16.24 9.44
CA PRO A 7 26.51 -16.55 10.79
C PRO A 7 25.33 -15.69 11.21
N GLU A 8 25.41 -14.38 10.95
CA GLU A 8 24.33 -13.42 11.21
C GLU A 8 23.00 -13.77 10.53
N ALA A 9 23.05 -14.36 9.32
CA ALA A 9 21.85 -14.78 8.63
C ALA A 9 21.21 -16.00 9.32
N LYS A 10 22.01 -16.90 9.91
CA LYS A 10 21.50 -18.05 10.66
C LYS A 10 20.80 -17.59 11.95
N ASP A 11 21.38 -16.62 12.65
CA ASP A 11 20.78 -16.05 13.86
C ASP A 11 19.44 -15.37 13.55
N LYS A 12 19.39 -14.56 12.48
CA LYS A 12 18.13 -13.96 12.02
C LYS A 12 17.11 -14.99 11.58
N TRP A 13 17.54 -16.12 11.03
CA TRP A 13 16.62 -17.20 10.71
C TRP A 13 16.04 -17.88 11.96
N ALA A 14 16.83 -18.07 13.01
CA ALA A 14 16.32 -18.56 14.29
C ALA A 14 15.24 -17.61 14.87
N LEU A 15 15.40 -16.30 14.70
CA LEU A 15 14.38 -15.30 15.06
C LEU A 15 13.11 -15.41 14.20
N VAL A 16 13.23 -15.78 12.93
CA VAL A 16 12.06 -16.05 12.05
C VAL A 16 11.31 -17.30 12.51
N GLU A 17 12.03 -18.32 12.99
CA GLU A 17 11.44 -19.57 13.48
C GLU A 17 10.76 -19.37 14.84
N SER A 18 11.35 -18.59 15.74
CA SER A 18 10.78 -18.29 17.06
C SER A 18 9.58 -17.33 17.00
N ALA A 19 9.48 -16.50 15.95
CA ALA A 19 8.36 -15.59 15.75
C ALA A 19 7.02 -16.34 15.54
N ARG A 20 6.11 -16.17 16.51
CA ARG A 20 4.75 -16.72 16.50
C ARG A 20 3.75 -15.80 15.80
N ASN A 21 3.94 -14.49 15.87
CA ASN A 21 3.04 -13.52 15.27
C ASN A 21 3.31 -13.37 13.75
N PRO A 22 2.29 -13.51 12.88
CA PRO A 22 2.46 -13.35 11.43
C PRO A 22 3.09 -12.01 11.02
N ARG A 23 2.77 -10.90 11.70
CA ARG A 23 3.34 -9.58 11.39
C ARG A 23 4.81 -9.48 11.74
N GLU A 24 5.16 -9.96 12.93
CA GLU A 24 6.55 -10.02 13.38
C GLU A 24 7.38 -10.93 12.47
N LYS A 25 6.81 -12.08 12.08
CA LYS A 25 7.45 -13.03 11.17
C LYS A 25 7.78 -12.41 9.81
N ILE A 26 6.93 -11.54 9.28
CA ILE A 26 7.21 -10.77 8.05
C ILE A 26 8.43 -9.86 8.26
N ILE A 27 8.48 -9.11 9.36
CA ILE A 27 9.59 -8.19 9.67
C ILE A 27 10.90 -8.98 9.78
N ARG A 28 10.93 -10.05 10.58
CA ARG A 28 12.13 -10.89 10.73
C ARG A 28 12.58 -11.51 9.40
N MET A 29 11.64 -11.91 8.53
CA MET A 29 11.97 -12.42 7.19
C MET A 29 12.58 -11.34 6.29
N GLN A 30 12.18 -10.08 6.43
CA GLN A 30 12.79 -8.96 5.71
C GLN A 30 14.20 -8.66 6.22
N GLU A 31 14.40 -8.70 7.53
CA GLU A 31 15.73 -8.55 8.16
C GLU A 31 16.69 -9.69 7.78
N PHE A 32 16.17 -10.91 7.63
CA PHE A 32 16.95 -12.02 7.10
C PHE A 32 17.37 -11.75 5.65
N LEU A 33 16.45 -11.31 4.79
CA LEU A 33 16.74 -11.00 3.39
C LEU A 33 17.74 -9.85 3.19
N SER A 34 17.91 -8.94 4.17
CA SER A 34 18.88 -7.85 4.07
C SER A 34 20.32 -8.31 4.27
N VAL A 35 20.55 -9.39 5.03
CA VAL A 35 21.88 -9.92 5.35
C VAL A 35 22.32 -11.03 4.40
N VAL A 36 21.36 -11.68 3.72
CA VAL A 36 21.67 -12.78 2.80
C VAL A 36 22.39 -12.26 1.54
N PRO A 37 23.59 -12.79 1.22
CA PRO A 37 24.29 -12.46 -0.01
C PRO A 37 23.42 -12.77 -1.25
N LYS A 38 23.43 -11.92 -2.26
CA LYS A 38 22.61 -12.09 -3.48
C LYS A 38 23.46 -12.66 -4.62
N HIS A 39 23.64 -13.98 -4.66
CA HIS A 39 24.34 -14.69 -5.74
C HIS A 39 23.58 -15.95 -6.18
N LYS A 40 24.07 -16.64 -7.22
CA LYS A 40 23.40 -17.81 -7.83
C LYS A 40 22.98 -18.90 -6.82
N GLY A 41 23.75 -19.09 -5.76
CA GLY A 41 23.49 -20.10 -4.71
C GLY A 41 22.35 -19.74 -3.75
N THR A 42 22.06 -18.46 -3.55
CA THR A 42 21.03 -17.97 -2.62
C THR A 42 19.76 -17.49 -3.32
N MET A 43 19.78 -17.31 -4.64
CA MET A 43 18.62 -16.83 -5.42
C MET A 43 17.33 -17.64 -5.19
N LYS A 44 17.42 -18.98 -5.20
CA LYS A 44 16.25 -19.84 -4.95
C LYS A 44 15.69 -19.66 -3.53
N LEU A 45 16.56 -19.48 -2.54
CA LEU A 45 16.16 -19.23 -1.15
C LEU A 45 15.46 -17.87 -1.03
N CYS A 46 16.08 -16.81 -1.55
CA CYS A 46 15.50 -15.47 -1.53
C CYS A 46 14.13 -15.43 -2.22
N GLY A 47 13.98 -16.12 -3.35
CA GLY A 47 12.69 -16.24 -4.05
C GLY A 47 11.62 -16.93 -3.19
N ARG A 48 11.95 -18.04 -2.53
CA ARG A 48 11.03 -18.75 -1.63
C ARG A 48 10.58 -17.87 -0.46
N ILE A 49 11.49 -17.11 0.14
CA ILE A 49 11.18 -16.23 1.28
C ILE A 49 10.32 -15.05 0.84
N LYS A 50 10.62 -14.42 -0.30
CA LYS A 50 9.76 -13.37 -0.87
C LYS A 50 8.35 -13.87 -1.14
N LYS A 51 8.20 -15.07 -1.70
CA LYS A 51 6.89 -15.70 -1.90
C LYS A 51 6.15 -15.92 -0.57
N LYS A 52 6.86 -16.38 0.46
CA LYS A 52 6.28 -16.58 1.80
C LYS A 52 5.84 -15.26 2.45
N ILE A 53 6.62 -14.19 2.30
CA ILE A 53 6.24 -12.84 2.74
C ILE A 53 4.95 -12.38 2.03
N ALA A 54 4.85 -12.57 0.72
CA ALA A 54 3.68 -12.17 -0.05
C ALA A 54 2.40 -12.91 0.42
N LEU A 55 2.50 -14.22 0.66
CA LEU A 55 1.39 -15.02 1.20
C LEU A 55 0.98 -14.55 2.60
N LEU A 56 1.94 -14.39 3.53
CA LEU A 56 1.64 -13.92 4.89
C LEU A 56 1.03 -12.52 4.92
N ARG A 57 1.45 -11.62 4.04
CA ARG A 57 0.84 -10.28 3.91
C ARG A 57 -0.62 -10.38 3.49
N LYS A 58 -0.93 -11.25 2.53
CA LYS A 58 -2.30 -11.49 2.06
C LYS A 58 -3.18 -12.06 3.18
N GLU A 59 -2.67 -13.06 3.92
CA GLU A 59 -3.39 -13.64 5.07
C GLU A 59 -3.68 -12.60 6.16
N VAL A 60 -2.71 -11.75 6.50
CA VAL A 60 -2.90 -10.67 7.48
C VAL A 60 -3.96 -9.67 7.02
N GLU A 61 -4.00 -9.37 5.72
CA GLU A 61 -4.99 -8.45 5.15
C GLU A 61 -6.40 -9.07 5.13
N GLU A 62 -6.52 -10.34 4.72
CA GLU A 62 -7.79 -11.08 4.77
C GLU A 62 -8.32 -11.20 6.21
N GLN A 63 -7.44 -11.44 7.20
CA GLN A 63 -7.84 -11.47 8.60
C GLN A 63 -8.33 -10.12 9.11
N LYS A 64 -7.72 -9.00 8.65
CA LYS A 64 -8.24 -7.66 8.96
C LYS A 64 -9.63 -7.47 8.36
N GLN A 65 -9.80 -7.79 7.07
CA GLN A 65 -11.08 -7.66 6.36
C GLN A 65 -12.19 -8.48 7.02
N LYS A 66 -11.90 -9.72 7.46
CA LYS A 66 -12.85 -10.59 8.17
C LYS A 66 -13.21 -10.06 9.57
N ARG A 67 -12.25 -9.44 10.28
CA ARG A 67 -12.50 -8.84 11.62
C ARG A 67 -13.32 -7.56 11.53
N THR A 68 -13.24 -6.81 10.43
CA THR A 68 -14.08 -5.62 10.17
C THR A 68 -15.45 -5.97 9.56
N GLY A 69 -16.00 -7.15 9.89
CA GLY A 69 -17.29 -7.62 9.37
C GLY A 69 -18.34 -6.50 9.29
N ARG A 70 -18.98 -6.40 8.12
CA ARG A 70 -20.13 -5.51 7.82
C ARG A 70 -19.91 -4.00 7.81
N SER A 71 -18.71 -3.46 8.02
CA SER A 71 -18.46 -2.07 7.63
C SER A 71 -17.82 -2.10 6.25
N GLY A 72 -18.54 -1.67 5.22
CA GLY A 72 -17.91 -1.33 3.93
C GLY A 72 -16.73 -0.37 4.16
N PRO A 73 -15.88 -0.14 3.15
CA PRO A 73 -14.82 0.85 3.26
C PRO A 73 -15.44 2.15 3.77
N LYS A 74 -14.94 2.71 4.89
CA LYS A 74 -15.40 4.03 5.37
C LYS A 74 -15.21 5.14 4.32
N LEU A 75 -14.39 4.84 3.32
CA LEU A 75 -14.09 5.62 2.13
C LEU A 75 -14.49 4.77 0.91
N PHE A 76 -15.78 4.69 0.59
CA PHE A 76 -16.23 4.17 -0.71
C PHE A 76 -16.88 5.31 -1.46
N ILE A 77 -16.29 5.69 -2.59
CA ILE A 77 -16.88 6.64 -3.52
C ILE A 77 -17.48 5.82 -4.65
N GLU A 78 -18.76 6.03 -4.92
CA GLU A 78 -19.45 5.40 -6.04
C GLU A 78 -18.78 5.82 -7.35
N LYS A 79 -18.54 4.85 -8.22
CA LYS A 79 -17.87 5.09 -9.49
C LYS A 79 -18.84 5.78 -10.44
N GLU A 80 -18.39 6.88 -11.01
CA GLU A 80 -19.16 7.67 -11.98
C GLU A 80 -18.34 7.91 -13.25
N GLY A 81 -19.03 8.12 -14.37
CA GLY A 81 -18.42 8.38 -15.67
C GLY A 81 -17.70 7.19 -16.31
N ALA A 82 -16.80 7.49 -17.24
CA ALA A 82 -16.01 6.52 -17.99
C ALA A 82 -14.82 5.97 -17.19
N ALA A 83 -14.24 6.79 -16.31
CA ALA A 83 -13.12 6.38 -15.46
C ALA A 83 -13.04 7.21 -14.17
N GLN A 84 -12.45 6.60 -13.14
CA GLN A 84 -12.13 7.25 -11.87
C GLN A 84 -10.61 7.45 -11.75
N VAL A 85 -10.17 8.66 -11.43
CA VAL A 85 -8.76 9.08 -11.36
C VAL A 85 -8.46 9.62 -9.97
N ALA A 86 -7.40 9.13 -9.32
CA ALA A 86 -6.99 9.60 -8.00
C ALA A 86 -5.83 10.61 -8.10
N LEU A 87 -5.97 11.77 -7.43
CA LEU A 87 -4.93 12.79 -7.33
C LEU A 87 -4.05 12.54 -6.10
N LEU A 88 -2.77 12.25 -6.31
CA LEU A 88 -1.81 11.97 -5.24
C LEU A 88 -0.69 13.01 -5.22
N GLY A 89 -0.36 13.51 -4.03
CA GLY A 89 0.73 14.46 -3.84
C GLY A 89 0.78 15.02 -2.42
N LEU A 90 1.89 15.68 -2.08
CA LEU A 90 2.08 16.31 -0.76
C LEU A 90 1.01 17.37 -0.47
N THR A 91 0.87 17.77 0.80
CA THR A 91 0.01 18.89 1.17
C THR A 91 0.51 20.20 0.54
N ASN A 92 -0.39 21.15 0.25
CA ASN A 92 -0.08 22.47 -0.32
C ASN A 92 0.56 22.49 -1.72
N VAL A 93 0.48 21.40 -2.50
CA VAL A 93 0.92 21.40 -3.92
C VAL A 93 -0.17 21.83 -4.89
N GLY A 94 -1.31 22.33 -4.40
CA GLY A 94 -2.40 22.86 -5.23
C GLY A 94 -3.43 21.85 -5.74
N LYS A 95 -3.47 20.63 -5.20
CA LYS A 95 -4.43 19.59 -5.61
C LYS A 95 -5.89 20.05 -5.54
N SER A 96 -6.31 20.65 -4.42
CA SER A 96 -7.70 21.11 -4.26
C SER A 96 -8.02 22.31 -5.14
N CYS A 97 -7.03 23.15 -5.42
CA CYS A 97 -7.16 24.21 -6.41
C CYS A 97 -7.38 23.64 -7.81
N PHE A 98 -6.57 22.65 -8.22
CA PHE A 98 -6.74 21.96 -9.49
C PHE A 98 -8.11 21.29 -9.61
N LEU A 99 -8.54 20.55 -8.59
CA LEU A 99 -9.84 19.88 -8.58
C LEU A 99 -10.99 20.89 -8.73
N SER A 100 -10.95 21.99 -7.97
CA SER A 100 -11.94 23.07 -8.05
C SER A 100 -12.02 23.69 -9.45
N VAL A 101 -10.88 24.05 -10.04
CA VAL A 101 -10.83 24.71 -11.34
C VAL A 101 -11.32 23.80 -12.48
N VAL A 102 -10.96 22.51 -12.42
CA VAL A 102 -11.18 21.58 -13.52
C VAL A 102 -12.57 20.94 -13.48
N THR A 103 -13.11 20.71 -12.29
CA THR A 103 -14.40 19.99 -12.10
C THR A 103 -15.52 20.87 -11.54
N ASN A 104 -15.23 22.14 -11.25
CA ASN A 104 -16.10 23.06 -10.52
C ASN A 104 -16.59 22.50 -9.17
N ALA A 105 -15.83 21.57 -8.59
CA ALA A 105 -16.12 20.99 -7.28
C ALA A 105 -15.96 22.04 -6.17
N ASN A 106 -16.88 22.02 -5.21
CA ASN A 106 -16.85 22.90 -4.06
C ASN A 106 -15.99 22.28 -2.96
N VAL A 107 -14.68 22.56 -3.05
CA VAL A 107 -13.64 21.98 -2.19
C VAL A 107 -13.01 23.05 -1.30
N THR A 108 -12.62 22.68 -0.09
CA THR A 108 -12.01 23.63 0.86
C THR A 108 -10.53 23.82 0.55
N ILE A 109 -10.14 25.04 0.14
CA ILE A 109 -8.75 25.37 -0.18
C ILE A 109 -8.17 26.23 0.95
N SER A 110 -7.07 25.77 1.56
CA SER A 110 -6.38 26.49 2.63
C SER A 110 -4.89 26.21 2.60
N PRO A 111 -4.02 27.16 3.03
CA PRO A 111 -2.59 26.93 3.19
C PRO A 111 -2.26 26.00 4.37
N VAL A 112 -3.25 25.61 5.19
CA VAL A 112 -3.06 24.68 6.29
C VAL A 112 -2.91 23.25 5.76
N ALA A 113 -1.86 22.55 6.20
CA ALA A 113 -1.63 21.17 5.79
C ALA A 113 -2.79 20.26 6.26
N TYR A 114 -3.11 19.25 5.45
CA TYR A 114 -4.19 18.28 5.70
C TYR A 114 -5.60 18.90 5.80
N THR A 115 -5.86 19.95 5.03
CA THR A 115 -7.21 20.52 4.90
C THR A 115 -8.20 19.50 4.34
N THR A 116 -7.79 18.73 3.32
CA THR A 116 -8.59 17.64 2.74
C THR A 116 -8.38 16.34 3.53
N ILE A 117 -9.36 16.00 4.37
CA ILE A 117 -9.32 14.80 5.25
C ILE A 117 -10.14 13.64 4.67
N LYS A 118 -11.20 13.96 3.93
CA LYS A 118 -12.08 13.01 3.24
C LYS A 118 -11.87 13.15 1.74
N PRO A 119 -12.09 12.08 0.97
CA PRO A 119 -11.89 12.16 -0.45
C PRO A 119 -13.02 12.96 -1.08
N GLU A 120 -12.68 13.91 -1.94
CA GLU A 120 -13.65 14.80 -2.59
C GLU A 120 -13.68 14.49 -4.09
N PRO A 121 -14.82 13.97 -4.62
CA PRO A 121 -14.96 13.70 -6.04
C PRO A 121 -15.40 14.96 -6.81
N GLY A 122 -14.93 15.08 -8.05
CA GLY A 122 -15.38 16.05 -9.03
C GLY A 122 -15.43 15.46 -10.43
N ILE A 123 -16.40 15.86 -11.25
CA ILE A 123 -16.54 15.37 -12.63
C ILE A 123 -15.88 16.34 -13.61
N LEU A 124 -14.88 15.85 -14.35
CA LEU A 124 -14.27 16.53 -15.47
C LEU A 124 -14.89 16.00 -16.78
N ASN A 125 -15.44 16.89 -17.59
CA ASN A 125 -15.89 16.55 -18.94
C ASN A 125 -14.73 16.80 -19.93
N VAL A 126 -14.28 15.75 -20.63
CA VAL A 126 -13.29 15.83 -21.72
C VAL A 126 -13.93 15.25 -22.96
N GLU A 127 -14.14 16.07 -23.99
CA GLU A 127 -14.86 15.67 -25.22
C GLU A 127 -16.22 15.03 -24.86
N ASP A 128 -16.43 13.78 -25.26
CA ASP A 128 -17.65 13.01 -25.01
C ASP A 128 -17.53 12.08 -23.78
N MET A 129 -16.50 12.26 -22.95
CA MET A 129 -16.22 11.40 -21.78
C MET A 129 -16.26 12.18 -20.47
N GLN A 130 -16.84 11.55 -19.45
CA GLN A 130 -16.84 12.05 -18.07
C GLN A 130 -15.79 11.30 -17.26
N LEU A 131 -14.89 12.04 -16.62
CA LEU A 131 -13.85 11.49 -15.74
C LEU A 131 -14.12 11.94 -14.31
N GLN A 132 -14.27 10.99 -13.39
CA GLN A 132 -14.40 11.27 -11.98
C GLN A 132 -13.02 11.42 -11.36
N ILE A 133 -12.63 12.65 -11.03
CA ILE A 133 -11.38 12.96 -10.35
C ILE A 133 -11.64 12.95 -8.84
N VAL A 134 -10.80 12.27 -8.07
CA VAL A 134 -10.89 12.17 -6.60
C VAL A 134 -9.57 12.65 -6.00
N GLU A 135 -9.62 13.66 -5.15
CA GLU A 135 -8.51 14.03 -4.25
C GLU A 135 -8.63 13.35 -2.89
#